data_AF-A0A953LUI2-F1
#
_entry.id   AF-A0A953LUI2-F1
#
_cell.length_a   1.000
_cell.length_b   1.000
_cell.length_c   1.000
_cell.angle_alpha   90.00
_cell.angle_beta   90.00
_cell.angle_gamma   90.00
#
_symmetry.space_group_name_H-M   'P 1'
#
loop_
_entity.id
_entity.type
_entity.pdbx_description
1 polymer ?
#
loop_
_entity_poly.entity_id
_entity_poly.type
_entity_poly.pdbx_seq_one_letter_code
_entity_poly.pdbx_strand_id
1 'polypeptide(L)' 'ILFALYSGKPAKEILSVDPFSIFDKMGLREHLTPQRSNGLRSMVNRIRADANAAQMAVS' A
#
# COMPACT_ATOMS: atom_id res chain seq x y z
N ILE A 1 8.59 0.85 5.59
CA ILE A 1 8.17 1.61 4.39
C ILE A 1 6.65 1.73 4.30
N LEU A 2 5.91 0.63 4.11
CA LEU A 2 4.43 0.71 4.02
C LEU A 2 3.78 1.38 5.25
N PHE A 3 4.24 1.07 6.47
CA PHE A 3 3.78 1.79 7.66
C PHE A 3 3.96 3.31 7.56
N ALA A 4 5.15 3.78 7.15
CA ALA A 4 5.41 5.20 6.98
C ALA A 4 4.54 5.82 5.87
N LEU A 5 4.14 5.04 4.87
CA LEU A 5 3.30 5.50 3.77
C LEU A 5 1.82 5.70 4.17
N TYR A 6 1.33 4.90 5.11
CA TYR A 6 -0.10 4.81 5.45
C TYR A 6 -0.47 5.26 6.86
N SER A 7 0.47 5.31 7.80
CA SER A 7 0.17 5.60 9.22
C SER A 7 -0.49 6.97 9.38
N GLY A 8 -1.52 7.04 10.22
CA GLY A 8 -2.27 8.26 10.51
C GLY A 8 -3.22 8.73 9.40
N LYS A 9 -3.27 8.05 8.24
CA LYS A 9 -4.12 8.46 7.12
C LYS A 9 -5.55 7.91 7.25
N PRO A 10 -6.58 8.70 6.90
CA PRO A 10 -7.93 8.18 6.78
C PRO A 10 -8.04 7.16 5.64
N ALA A 11 -9.05 6.27 5.71
CA ALA A 11 -9.27 5.21 4.73
C ALA A 11 -9.27 5.72 3.27
N LYS A 12 -9.97 6.83 3.00
CA LYS A 12 -10.00 7.49 1.69
C LYS A 12 -8.61 7.85 1.15
N GLU A 13 -7.72 8.34 2.01
CA GLU A 13 -6.34 8.67 1.61
C GLU A 13 -5.48 7.42 1.43
N ILE A 14 -5.67 6.38 2.24
CA ILE A 14 -4.99 5.10 2.04
C ILE A 14 -5.33 4.54 0.65
N LEU A 15 -6.60 4.65 0.23
CA LEU A 15 -7.08 4.16 -1.06
C LEU A 15 -6.59 4.97 -2.26
N SER A 16 -6.25 6.25 -2.08
CA SER A 16 -5.74 7.12 -3.17
C SER A 16 -4.23 7.01 -3.40
N VAL A 17 -3.48 6.43 -2.45
CA VAL A 17 -2.04 6.21 -2.59
C VAL A 17 -1.75 5.12 -3.63
N ASP A 18 -0.83 5.42 -4.56
CA ASP A 18 -0.15 4.43 -5.40
C ASP A 18 1.21 4.06 -4.79
N PRO A 19 1.29 2.94 -4.05
CA PRO A 19 2.54 2.53 -3.42
C PRO A 19 3.58 2.07 -4.45
N PHE A 20 3.18 1.56 -5.62
CA PHE A 20 4.16 1.04 -6.58
C PHE A 20 4.95 2.17 -7.23
N SER A 21 4.30 3.26 -7.64
CA SER A 21 4.99 4.45 -8.14
C SER A 21 5.98 5.02 -7.12
N ILE A 22 5.68 4.94 -5.83
CA ILE A 22 6.58 5.41 -4.77
C ILE A 22 7.81 4.51 -4.66
N PHE A 23 7.64 3.19 -4.69
CA PHE A 23 8.76 2.25 -4.67
C PHE A 23 9.62 2.38 -5.93
N ASP A 24 9.02 2.66 -7.09
CA ASP A 24 9.73 2.91 -8.35
C ASP A 24 10.58 4.19 -8.26
N LYS A 25 10.00 5.29 -7.77
CA LYS A 25 10.73 6.56 -7.57
C LYS A 25 11.88 6.44 -6.57
N MET A 26 11.79 5.50 -5.63
CA MET A 26 12.86 5.22 -4.68
C MET A 26 13.91 4.23 -5.22
N GLY A 27 13.76 3.74 -6.46
CA GLY A 27 14.64 2.72 -7.04
C GLY A 27 14.56 1.35 -6.37
N LEU A 28 13.59 1.15 -5.46
CA LEU A 28 13.55 -0.06 -4.63
C LEU A 28 13.07 -1.28 -5.41
N ARG A 29 12.24 -1.08 -6.43
CA ARG A 29 11.63 -2.19 -7.19
C ARG A 29 12.66 -3.05 -7.92
N GLU A 30 13.71 -2.43 -8.45
CA GLU A 30 14.78 -3.11 -9.20
C GLU A 30 15.61 -4.05 -8.30
N HIS A 31 15.58 -3.83 -6.99
CA HIS A 31 16.30 -4.63 -6.00
C HIS A 31 15.44 -5.72 -5.36
N LEU A 32 14.15 -5.83 -5.73
CA LEU A 32 13.27 -6.86 -5.18
C LEU A 32 13.32 -8.12 -6.04
N THR A 33 13.64 -9.25 -5.41
CA THR A 33 13.41 -10.56 -6.02
C THR A 33 11.90 -10.76 -6.28
N PRO A 34 11.51 -11.65 -7.21
CA PRO A 34 10.11 -11.93 -7.50
C PRO A 34 9.28 -12.25 -6.24
N GLN A 35 9.84 -13.04 -5.32
CA GLN A 35 9.16 -13.41 -4.07
C GLN A 35 8.91 -12.19 -3.16
N ARG A 36 9.88 -11.27 -3.06
CA ARG A 36 9.74 -10.04 -2.27
C ARG A 36 8.71 -9.09 -2.89
N SER A 37 8.72 -8.94 -4.21
CA SER A 37 7.73 -8.15 -4.95
C SER A 37 6.30 -8.69 -4.77
N ASN A 38 6.14 -10.01 -4.79
CA ASN A 38 4.85 -10.65 -4.53
C ASN A 38 4.38 -10.40 -3.08
N GLY A 39 5.28 -10.54 -2.10
CA GLY A 39 4.98 -10.21 -0.70
C GLY A 39 4.54 -8.76 -0.51
N LEU A 40 5.25 -7.80 -1.16
CA LEU A 40 4.86 -6.39 -1.16
C LEU A 40 3.44 -6.19 -1.72
N ARG A 41 3.12 -6.81 -2.85
CA ARG A 41 1.80 -6.73 -3.47
C ARG A 41 0.70 -7.30 -2.57
N SER A 42 0.94 -8.43 -1.92
CA SER A 42 -0.01 -9.02 -0.97
C SER A 42 -0.27 -8.12 0.23
N MET A 43 0.77 -7.49 0.78
CA MET A 43 0.62 -6.54 1.89
C MET A 43 -0.18 -5.29 1.48
N VAL A 44 0.13 -4.72 0.31
CA VAL A 44 -0.62 -3.57 -0.25
C VAL A 44 -2.09 -3.94 -0.45
N ASN A 45 -2.37 -5.11 -1.03
CA ASN A 45 -3.74 -5.58 -1.25
C ASN A 45 -4.51 -5.72 0.07
N ARG A 46 -3.87 -6.26 1.11
CA ARG A 46 -4.49 -6.39 2.43
C ARG A 46 -4.84 -5.03 3.02
N ILE A 47 -3.90 -4.08 3.00
CA ILE A 47 -4.12 -2.71 3.51
C ILE A 47 -5.28 -2.03 2.77
N ARG A 48 -5.36 -2.16 1.44
CA ARG A 48 -6.45 -1.59 0.65
C ARG A 48 -7.79 -2.25 0.94
N ALA A 49 -7.81 -3.57 1.17
CA ALA A 49 -9.02 -4.28 1.55
C ALA A 49 -9.56 -3.78 2.91
N ASP A 50 -8.67 -3.66 3.90
CA ASP A 50 -9.02 -3.17 5.24
C ASP A 50 -9.50 -1.69 5.17
N ALA A 51 -8.87 -0.85 4.35
CA ALA A 51 -9.29 0.53 4.13
C ALA A 51 -10.65 0.65 3.42
N ASN A 52 -10.92 -0.19 2.40
CA ASN A 52 -12.24 -0.22 1.76
C ASN A 52 -13.34 -0.62 2.75
N ALA A 53 -13.10 -1.65 3.56
CA ALA A 53 -14.05 -2.07 4.59
C ALA A 53 -14.34 -0.94 5.60
N ALA A 54 -13.30 -0.23 6.06
CA ALA A 54 -13.45 0.91 6.94
C ALA A 54 -14.21 2.08 6.29
N GLN A 55 -13.96 2.37 5.00
CA GLN A 55 -14.66 3.43 4.27
C GLN A 55 -16.15 3.14 4.13
N MET A 56 -16.51 1.88 3.88
CA MET A 56 -17.91 1.45 3.76
C MET A 56 -18.66 1.51 5.10
N ALA A 57 -17.99 1.23 6.22
CA ALA A 57 -18.60 1.26 7.56
C ALA A 57 -18.94 2.68 8.06
N VAL A 58 -18.36 3.72 7.44
CA VAL A 58 -18.54 5.14 7.82
C VAL A 58 -19.42 5.88 6.79
N SER A 59 -19.86 5.20 5.74
CA SER A 59 -20.78 5.73 4.71
C SER A 59 -22.22 5.35 5.06
#